data_AF-A0A7C1BTE5-F1
#
_entry.id   AF-A0A7C1BTE5-F1
#
_cell.length_a   1.000
_cell.length_b   1.000
_cell.length_c   1.000
_cell.angle_alpha   90.00
_cell.angle_beta   90.00
_cell.angle_gamma   90.00
#
_symmetry.space_group_name_H-M   'P 1'
#
loop_
_entity.id
_entity.type
_entity.pdbx_description
1 polymer ?
#
loop_
_entity_poly.entity_id
_entity_poly.type
_entity_poly.pdbx_seq_one_letter_code
_entity_poly.pdbx_strand_id
1 'polypeptide(L)'
;MKRKVSAQCQGNAKQGVKQGVKQGVKGVRQGVKQGVKQGVKQGVKREKRQGELVELGTVLHFVDRKLIVRGSRRQGSKTRGKVRVERILNARVLARGVTAEKKKIGRVHDIFGPVDHPYFAVKKFAAVKEEELRGVVGKKIFAL
;
A
#
# COMPACT_ATOMS: atom_id res chain seq x y z
N MET A 1 69.69 0.92 -20.70
CA MET A 1 68.46 1.71 -20.44
C MET A 1 67.14 0.93 -20.52
N LYS A 2 66.97 -0.07 -21.41
CA LYS A 2 65.68 -0.77 -21.64
C LYS A 2 65.08 -1.56 -20.46
N ARG A 3 65.89 -2.05 -19.49
CA ARG A 3 65.41 -2.86 -18.34
C ARG A 3 64.79 -2.07 -17.18
N LYS A 4 65.10 -0.76 -17.05
CA LYS A 4 64.57 0.08 -15.95
C LYS A 4 63.13 0.55 -16.22
N VAL A 5 62.79 0.73 -17.51
CA VAL A 5 61.47 1.18 -17.97
C VAL A 5 60.40 0.11 -17.75
N SER A 6 60.69 -1.17 -18.00
CA SER A 6 59.71 -2.25 -17.84
C SER A 6 59.27 -2.48 -16.39
N ALA A 7 60.20 -2.40 -15.42
CA ALA A 7 59.89 -2.52 -13.99
C ALA A 7 59.06 -1.32 -13.48
N GLN A 8 59.37 -0.11 -13.95
CA GLN A 8 58.63 1.11 -13.59
C GLN A 8 57.21 1.11 -14.19
N CYS A 9 57.05 0.66 -15.44
CA CYS A 9 55.74 0.46 -16.07
C CYS A 9 54.89 -0.60 -15.33
N GLN A 10 55.51 -1.71 -14.90
CA GLN A 10 54.81 -2.74 -14.12
C GLN A 10 54.41 -2.26 -12.72
N GLY A 11 55.23 -1.45 -12.05
CA GLY A 11 54.90 -0.82 -10.77
C GLY A 11 53.72 0.15 -10.87
N ASN A 12 53.72 0.99 -11.91
CA ASN A 12 52.66 1.96 -12.16
C ASN A 12 51.33 1.28 -12.52
N ALA A 13 51.36 0.21 -13.33
CA ALA A 13 50.18 -0.58 -13.66
C ALA A 13 49.56 -1.24 -12.42
N LYS A 14 50.39 -1.86 -11.55
CA LYS A 14 49.93 -2.46 -10.29
C LYS A 14 49.32 -1.43 -9.33
N GLN A 15 49.92 -0.24 -9.22
CA GLN A 15 49.36 0.85 -8.42
C GLN A 15 48.03 1.37 -8.99
N GLY A 16 47.93 1.53 -10.31
CA GLY A 16 46.71 1.94 -10.99
C GLY A 16 45.55 0.98 -10.75
N VAL A 17 45.78 -0.33 -10.89
CA VAL A 17 44.77 -1.37 -10.60
C VAL A 17 44.36 -1.33 -9.12
N LYS A 18 45.32 -1.23 -8.20
CA LYS A 18 45.03 -1.19 -6.75
C LYS A 18 44.21 0.04 -6.35
N GLN A 19 44.49 1.20 -6.96
CA GLN A 19 43.72 2.42 -6.74
C GLN A 19 42.32 2.32 -7.35
N GLY A 20 42.20 1.79 -8.58
CA GLY A 20 40.93 1.58 -9.27
C GLY A 20 39.99 0.66 -8.48
N VAL A 21 40.49 -0.47 -7.99
CA VAL A 21 39.70 -1.40 -7.15
C VAL A 21 39.26 -0.74 -5.85
N LYS A 22 40.14 0.00 -5.16
CA LYS A 22 39.77 0.72 -3.93
C LYS A 22 38.69 1.77 -4.16
N GLN A 23 38.75 2.52 -5.27
CA GLN A 23 37.73 3.50 -5.61
C GLN A 23 36.41 2.83 -6.01
N GLY A 24 36.46 1.76 -6.80
CA GLY A 24 35.29 0.96 -7.18
C GLY A 24 34.54 0.42 -5.96
N VAL A 25 35.25 -0.16 -4.99
CA VAL A 25 34.64 -0.69 -3.75
C VAL A 25 34.00 0.43 -2.92
N LYS A 26 34.62 1.62 -2.86
CA LYS A 26 34.01 2.79 -2.20
C LYS A 26 32.71 3.23 -2.90
N GLY A 27 32.71 3.25 -4.24
CA GLY A 27 31.53 3.56 -5.05
C GLY A 27 30.39 2.57 -4.81
N VAL A 28 30.68 1.27 -4.84
CA VAL A 28 29.69 0.21 -4.53
C VAL A 28 29.12 0.38 -3.13
N ARG A 29 29.98 0.62 -2.11
CA ARG A 29 29.52 0.81 -0.73
C ARG A 29 28.59 2.02 -0.57
N GLN A 30 28.88 3.13 -1.25
CA GLN A 30 28.03 4.32 -1.24
C GLN A 30 26.71 4.07 -1.97
N GLY A 31 26.76 3.45 -3.15
CA GLY A 31 25.58 3.09 -3.95
C GLY A 31 24.63 2.16 -3.18
N VAL A 32 25.16 1.11 -2.55
CA VAL A 32 24.36 0.18 -1.72
C VAL A 32 23.75 0.91 -0.53
N LYS A 33 24.52 1.74 0.20
CA LYS A 33 24.00 2.47 1.38
C LYS A 33 22.87 3.43 1.01
N GLN A 34 22.99 4.15 -0.10
CA GLN A 34 21.96 5.08 -0.57
C GLN A 34 20.74 4.32 -1.13
N GLY A 35 20.98 3.32 -1.98
CA GLY A 35 19.94 2.50 -2.61
C GLY A 35 19.09 1.75 -1.58
N VAL A 36 19.71 1.11 -0.59
CA VAL A 36 19.00 0.42 0.50
C VAL A 36 18.23 1.42 1.36
N LYS A 37 18.83 2.54 1.77
CA LYS A 37 18.14 3.54 2.60
C LYS A 37 16.91 4.13 1.90
N GLN A 38 17.03 4.45 0.61
CA GLN A 38 15.92 4.99 -0.17
C GLN A 38 14.87 3.92 -0.47
N GLY A 39 15.31 2.73 -0.90
CA GLY A 39 14.45 1.59 -1.22
C GLY A 39 13.62 1.14 -0.01
N VAL A 40 14.26 0.96 1.15
CA VAL A 40 13.56 0.60 2.39
C VAL A 40 12.60 1.70 2.84
N LYS A 41 13.01 2.98 2.81
CA LYS A 41 12.14 4.10 3.21
C LYS A 41 10.90 4.22 2.30
N GLN A 42 11.08 4.02 0.99
CA GLN A 42 9.97 4.05 0.03
C GLN A 42 9.09 2.80 0.13
N GLY A 43 9.69 1.61 0.29
CA GLY A 43 8.99 0.35 0.49
C GLY A 43 8.13 0.37 1.75
N VAL A 44 8.72 0.68 2.90
CA VAL A 44 8.01 0.75 4.20
C VAL A 44 6.91 1.84 4.18
N LYS A 45 7.11 2.96 3.49
CA LYS A 45 6.08 4.01 3.37
C LYS A 45 4.92 3.60 2.45
N ARG A 46 5.18 2.80 1.41
CA ARG A 46 4.15 2.20 0.54
C ARG A 46 3.38 1.11 1.27
N GLU A 47 4.06 0.28 2.06
CA GLU A 47 3.47 -0.78 2.87
C GLU A 47 2.60 -0.21 4.00
N LYS A 48 3.07 0.83 4.70
CA LYS A 48 2.27 1.56 5.71
C LYS A 48 1.05 2.29 5.12
N ARG A 49 1.13 2.76 3.86
CA ARG A 49 -0.02 3.36 3.15
C ARG A 49 -0.99 2.32 2.60
N GLN A 50 -0.54 1.09 2.38
CA GLN A 50 -1.36 -0.06 1.99
C GLN A 50 -1.97 -0.81 3.22
N GLY A 51 -1.77 -0.32 4.44
CA GLY A 51 -2.00 -1.10 5.66
C GLY A 51 -2.93 -0.50 6.72
N GLU A 52 -3.52 0.69 6.53
CA GLU A 52 -4.50 1.21 7.50
C GLU A 52 -5.91 0.95 6.98
N LEU A 53 -6.45 -0.24 7.31
CA LEU A 53 -7.84 -0.59 7.08
C LEU A 53 -8.74 0.39 7.82
N VAL A 54 -9.48 1.22 7.07
CA VAL A 54 -10.42 2.18 7.66
C VAL A 54 -11.78 1.50 7.79
N GLU A 55 -12.41 1.58 8.96
CA GLU A 55 -13.81 1.14 9.13
C GLU A 55 -14.71 1.99 8.23
N LEU A 56 -15.37 1.35 7.27
CA LEU A 56 -16.30 2.03 6.36
C LEU A 56 -17.69 2.14 6.99
N GLY A 57 -18.14 1.08 7.68
CA GLY A 57 -19.42 1.05 8.37
C GLY A 57 -20.08 -0.33 8.35
N THR A 58 -21.39 -0.37 8.60
CA THR A 58 -22.20 -1.60 8.67
C THR A 58 -23.01 -1.77 7.39
N VAL A 59 -23.00 -2.97 6.81
CA VAL A 59 -23.84 -3.31 5.66
C VAL A 59 -25.30 -3.41 6.09
N LEU A 60 -26.18 -2.65 5.44
CA LEU A 60 -27.62 -2.74 5.66
C LEU A 60 -28.29 -3.71 4.70
N HIS A 61 -27.99 -3.61 3.40
CA HIS A 61 -28.67 -4.38 2.35
C HIS A 61 -27.72 -4.72 1.20
N PHE A 62 -28.06 -5.78 0.46
CA PHE A 62 -27.50 -6.07 -0.86
C PHE A 62 -28.62 -5.95 -1.90
N VAL A 63 -28.56 -4.92 -2.75
CA VAL A 63 -29.60 -4.58 -3.74
C VAL A 63 -28.93 -4.10 -5.01
N ASP A 64 -29.47 -4.47 -6.18
CA ASP A 64 -28.92 -4.08 -7.49
C ASP A 64 -27.40 -4.34 -7.62
N ARG A 65 -26.97 -5.52 -7.18
CA ARG A 65 -25.55 -5.96 -7.20
C ARG A 65 -24.60 -5.02 -6.43
N LYS A 66 -25.14 -4.20 -5.51
CA LYS A 66 -24.41 -3.27 -4.66
C LYS A 66 -24.73 -3.53 -3.19
N LEU A 67 -23.75 -3.34 -2.32
CA LEU A 67 -24.00 -3.25 -0.88
C LEU A 67 -24.31 -1.81 -0.51
N ILE A 68 -25.35 -1.63 0.30
CA ILE A 68 -25.65 -0.34 0.93
C ILE A 68 -25.09 -0.39 2.34
N VAL A 69 -24.20 0.56 2.65
CA VAL A 69 -23.41 0.55 3.88
C VAL A 69 -23.68 1.83 4.64
N ARG A 70 -24.10 1.72 5.89
CA ARG A 70 -24.24 2.86 6.78
C ARG A 70 -22.88 3.21 7.38
N GLY A 71 -22.39 4.41 7.09
CA GLY A 71 -21.11 4.89 7.62
C GLY A 71 -21.12 4.99 9.15
N SER A 72 -20.00 4.79 9.82
CA SER A 72 -19.95 4.95 11.28
C SER A 72 -20.09 6.45 11.66
N ARG A 73 -20.96 6.74 12.65
CA ARG A 73 -21.32 8.11 13.07
C ARG A 73 -20.08 8.91 13.46
N ARG A 74 -19.95 10.14 12.95
CA ARG A 74 -18.87 11.06 13.31
C ARG A 74 -19.06 11.60 14.74
N GLN A 75 -18.66 10.88 15.77
CA GLN A 75 -18.43 11.50 17.08
C GLN A 75 -17.02 12.10 17.13
N GLY A 76 -16.93 13.39 17.48
CA GLY A 76 -15.70 14.05 17.92
C GLY A 76 -14.65 14.35 16.84
N SER A 77 -14.29 15.62 16.73
CA SER A 77 -13.05 16.07 16.10
C SER A 77 -11.82 15.40 16.75
N LYS A 78 -10.74 15.17 15.97
CA LYS A 78 -9.39 14.67 16.38
C LYS A 78 -9.18 13.16 16.60
N THR A 79 -9.09 12.36 15.54
CA THR A 79 -8.28 11.12 15.58
C THR A 79 -7.78 10.71 14.18
N ARG A 80 -6.51 10.30 14.08
CA ARG A 80 -5.95 9.62 12.91
C ARG A 80 -6.75 8.32 12.69
N GLY A 81 -7.31 8.13 11.49
CA GLY A 81 -8.05 6.89 11.15
C GLY A 81 -9.52 7.06 10.72
N LYS A 82 -10.05 8.28 10.51
CA LYS A 82 -11.40 8.48 9.95
C LYS A 82 -11.44 8.44 8.42
N VAL A 83 -12.53 7.87 7.89
CA VAL A 83 -12.92 7.96 6.47
C VAL A 83 -12.97 9.43 6.04
N ARG A 84 -11.99 9.86 5.24
CA ARG A 84 -12.12 11.08 4.45
C ARG A 84 -12.98 10.76 3.25
N VAL A 85 -14.18 11.31 3.21
CA VAL A 85 -15.18 11.02 2.17
C VAL A 85 -14.60 11.25 0.77
N GLU A 86 -13.81 12.32 0.58
CA GLU A 86 -13.18 12.59 -0.73
C GLU A 86 -12.16 11.52 -1.15
N ARG A 87 -11.61 10.75 -0.21
CA ARG A 87 -10.57 9.74 -0.48
C ARG A 87 -11.12 8.33 -0.58
N ILE A 88 -12.39 8.12 -0.25
CA ILE A 88 -12.96 6.77 -0.16
C ILE A 88 -13.73 6.34 -1.40
N LEU A 89 -14.10 7.28 -2.28
CA LEU A 89 -14.64 6.92 -3.58
C LEU A 89 -13.62 6.08 -4.36
N ASN A 90 -14.06 4.99 -4.97
CA ASN A 90 -13.24 3.97 -5.62
C ASN A 90 -12.32 3.15 -4.70
N ALA A 91 -12.30 3.40 -3.38
CA ALA A 91 -11.51 2.62 -2.44
C ALA A 91 -11.92 1.14 -2.45
N ARG A 92 -10.96 0.25 -2.20
CA ARG A 92 -11.22 -1.19 -2.23
C ARG A 92 -11.86 -1.59 -0.91
N VAL A 93 -12.97 -2.30 -0.99
CA VAL A 93 -13.74 -2.72 0.18
C VAL A 93 -13.40 -4.16 0.52
N LEU A 94 -13.14 -4.39 1.80
CA LEU A 94 -12.87 -5.68 2.39
C LEU A 94 -13.94 -6.01 3.43
N ALA A 95 -14.41 -7.25 3.41
CA ALA A 95 -15.32 -7.78 4.43
C ALA A 95 -14.71 -9.04 5.06
N ARG A 96 -15.03 -9.26 6.33
CA ARG A 96 -14.81 -10.56 6.95
C ARG A 96 -15.99 -11.44 6.54
N GLY A 97 -15.70 -12.42 5.69
CA GLY A 97 -16.71 -13.37 5.21
C GLY A 97 -17.04 -14.42 6.27
N VAL A 98 -17.33 -15.64 5.84
CA VAL A 98 -17.38 -16.83 6.71
C VAL A 98 -15.97 -17.24 7.16
N THR A 99 -14.95 -16.93 6.36
CA THR A 99 -13.54 -17.18 6.69
C THR A 99 -12.97 -16.11 7.63
N ALA A 100 -11.95 -16.48 8.41
CA ALA A 100 -11.30 -15.58 9.37
C ALA A 100 -10.57 -14.39 8.71
N GLU A 101 -10.25 -14.49 7.42
CA GLU A 101 -9.51 -13.50 6.63
C GLU A 101 -10.41 -12.44 5.99
N LYS A 102 -9.90 -11.21 5.87
CA LYS A 102 -10.58 -10.12 5.18
C LYS A 102 -10.48 -10.30 3.66
N LYS A 103 -11.58 -10.67 3.00
CA LYS A 103 -11.66 -10.82 1.54
C LYS A 103 -12.02 -9.50 0.88
N LYS A 104 -11.39 -9.20 -0.26
CA LYS A 104 -11.75 -8.05 -1.11
C LYS A 104 -13.07 -8.35 -1.82
N ILE A 105 -14.09 -7.54 -1.55
CA ILE A 105 -15.46 -7.78 -2.02
C ILE A 105 -15.94 -6.80 -3.09
N GLY A 106 -15.36 -5.60 -3.17
CA GLY A 106 -15.81 -4.59 -4.13
C GLY A 106 -15.06 -3.27 -4.02
N ARG A 107 -15.67 -2.21 -4.55
CA ARG A 107 -15.21 -0.82 -4.42
C ARG A 107 -16.36 0.10 -4.07
N VAL A 108 -16.06 1.18 -3.34
CA VAL A 108 -17.02 2.26 -3.14
C VAL A 108 -17.34 2.89 -4.48
N HIS A 109 -18.60 2.80 -4.88
CA HIS A 109 -19.13 3.32 -6.13
C HIS A 109 -19.74 4.70 -5.96
N ASP A 110 -20.40 4.94 -4.82
CA ASP A 110 -21.11 6.18 -4.57
C ASP A 110 -21.20 6.48 -3.07
N ILE A 111 -21.41 7.75 -2.73
CA ILE A 111 -21.51 8.27 -1.37
C ILE A 111 -22.68 9.26 -1.31
N PHE A 112 -23.65 9.01 -0.44
CA PHE A 112 -24.89 9.78 -0.41
C PHE A 112 -25.46 9.92 1.01
N GLY A 113 -26.48 10.75 1.17
CA GLY A 113 -27.13 11.02 2.46
C GLY A 113 -26.39 12.03 3.33
N PRO A 114 -26.70 12.08 4.64
CA PRO A 114 -26.20 13.12 5.55
C PRO A 114 -24.68 13.14 5.69
N VAL A 115 -24.11 14.34 5.78
CA VAL A 115 -22.64 14.53 5.85
C VAL A 115 -22.04 13.97 7.15
N ASP A 116 -22.78 14.02 8.25
CA ASP A 116 -22.37 13.53 9.57
C ASP A 116 -22.40 11.99 9.66
N HIS A 117 -23.26 11.38 8.86
CA HIS A 117 -23.55 9.95 8.88
C HIS A 117 -23.97 9.53 7.45
N PRO A 118 -23.02 9.35 6.53
CA PRO A 118 -23.33 9.05 5.13
C PRO A 118 -23.68 7.58 4.90
N TYR A 119 -24.22 7.29 3.72
CA TYR A 119 -24.31 5.96 3.16
C TYR A 119 -23.27 5.78 2.04
N PHE A 120 -22.80 4.56 1.87
CA PHE A 120 -21.90 4.17 0.78
C PHE A 120 -22.55 3.06 -0.04
N ALA A 121 -22.54 3.20 -1.37
CA ALA A 121 -22.83 2.11 -2.27
C ALA A 121 -21.53 1.41 -2.65
N VAL A 122 -21.44 0.09 -2.44
CA VAL A 122 -20.26 -0.71 -2.81
C VAL A 122 -20.61 -1.63 -3.97
N LYS A 123 -19.97 -1.42 -5.12
CA LYS A 123 -20.13 -2.29 -6.30
C LYS A 123 -19.27 -3.54 -6.13
N LYS A 124 -19.87 -4.72 -6.30
CA LYS A 124 -19.17 -6.00 -6.16
C LYS A 124 -18.09 -6.18 -7.24
N PHE A 125 -17.05 -6.94 -6.90
CA PHE A 125 -16.17 -7.49 -7.93
C PHE A 125 -16.84 -8.66 -8.66
N ALA A 126 -16.54 -8.82 -9.95
CA ALA A 126 -17.10 -9.87 -10.78
C ALA A 126 -16.84 -11.28 -10.20
N ALA A 127 -15.65 -11.48 -9.62
CA ALA A 127 -15.24 -12.74 -9.00
C ALA A 127 -15.93 -13.07 -7.66
N VAL A 128 -16.75 -12.16 -7.12
CA VAL A 128 -17.41 -12.35 -5.83
C VAL A 128 -18.86 -12.80 -6.07
N LYS A 129 -19.17 -13.98 -5.52
CA LYS A 129 -20.51 -14.58 -5.55
C LYS A 129 -21.49 -13.75 -4.72
N GLU A 130 -22.75 -13.73 -5.13
CA GLU A 130 -23.77 -12.90 -4.47
C GLU A 130 -24.17 -13.45 -3.09
N GLU A 131 -24.11 -14.77 -2.93
CA GLU A 131 -24.38 -15.47 -1.68
C GLU A 131 -23.40 -15.03 -0.58
N GLU A 132 -22.13 -14.86 -0.93
CA GLU A 132 -21.11 -14.33 -0.02
C GLU A 132 -21.45 -12.90 0.43
N LEU A 133 -22.01 -12.09 -0.48
CA LEU A 133 -22.37 -10.69 -0.20
C LEU A 133 -23.63 -10.59 0.66
N ARG A 134 -24.60 -11.47 0.46
CA ARG A 134 -25.76 -11.58 1.35
C ARG A 134 -25.32 -11.98 2.77
N GLY A 135 -24.32 -12.85 2.89
CA GLY A 135 -23.75 -13.26 4.18
C GLY A 135 -22.94 -12.18 4.92
N VAL A 136 -22.67 -11.01 4.31
CA VAL A 136 -22.04 -9.86 4.98
C VAL A 136 -23.03 -8.78 5.42
N VAL A 137 -24.32 -8.94 5.11
CA VAL A 137 -25.37 -8.05 5.61
C VAL A 137 -25.38 -8.06 7.14
N GLY A 138 -25.52 -6.88 7.76
CA GLY A 138 -25.42 -6.68 9.20
C GLY A 138 -23.98 -6.64 9.75
N LYS A 139 -22.95 -6.92 8.94
CA LYS A 139 -21.55 -6.93 9.39
C LYS A 139 -20.84 -5.62 9.08
N LYS A 140 -19.78 -5.35 9.85
CA LYS A 140 -18.85 -4.25 9.59
C LYS A 140 -17.91 -4.59 8.43
N ILE A 141 -17.64 -3.60 7.59
CA ILE A 141 -16.71 -3.69 6.48
C ILE A 141 -15.69 -2.55 6.49
N PHE A 142 -14.61 -2.74 5.76
CA PHE A 142 -13.43 -1.89 5.80
C PHE A 142 -13.02 -1.45 4.40
N ALA A 143 -12.34 -0.31 4.30
CA ALA A 143 -11.81 0.23 3.06
C ALA A 143 -10.28 0.36 3.11
N LEU A 144 -9.66 0.30 1.94
CA LEU A 144 -8.22 0.41 1.70
C LEU A 144 -7.95 1.33 0.50
#